data_AF-A0A6V8LEQ2-F1
#
_entry.id   AF-A0A6V8LEQ2-F1
#
_cell.length_a   1.000
_cell.length_b   1.000
_cell.length_c   1.000
_cell.angle_alpha   90.00
_cell.angle_beta   90.00
_cell.angle_gamma   90.00
#
_symmetry.space_group_name_H-M   'P 1'
#
loop_
_entity.id
_entity.type
_entity.pdbx_description
1 polymer ?
#
loop_
_entity_poly.entity_id
_entity_poly.type
_entity_poly.pdbx_seq_one_letter_code
_entity_poly.pdbx_strand_id
1 'polypeptide(L)'
;MRSHPLDPPNATEIALAVAAARADGRLGARTRFWGATLDEAHARRVVAGQATGTRLGLVALHAEAAWEVDVLVDGGEASCVDWRPIDPRRPGITSDEARAAAQACRASPLFRAALAKRGIHDVSLVMVDAESMGGFEPEKYKDRRVTWGTVWHRTTEDDNGYARPVQGVIPIIDMHTMEVLEVEDHGVVPVSDEAAPLKNKEQRPGLKPLDVVQPDGPSFTVDGWRVSWQGWTFRVGFTHREGLVLYDLEFLGRSVLKRAACNEMYVPYLDPNSTQYRKNFFDWASTAPVRSPTRSPWAATAWASSTTSTARTWAVPASRRRSGRPCACTKRTPASSGSTTTCAAGSTPCAAPAG
;
A
#
# COMPACT_ATOMS: atom_id res chain seq x y z
N MET A 1 24.20 -4.77 -0.24
CA MET A 1 24.04 -4.68 1.22
C MET A 1 23.55 -3.29 1.57
N ARG A 2 22.74 -3.14 2.63
CA ARG A 2 22.23 -1.84 3.08
C ARG A 2 23.40 -0.95 3.51
N SER A 3 23.36 0.34 3.16
CA SER A 3 24.43 1.28 3.53
C SER A 3 24.28 1.75 4.98
N HIS A 4 23.06 1.74 5.52
CA HIS A 4 22.78 2.06 6.91
C HIS A 4 21.88 1.02 7.60
N PRO A 5 22.07 0.71 8.90
CA PRO A 5 21.30 -0.31 9.61
C PRO A 5 19.79 -0.07 9.66
N LEU A 6 19.37 1.20 9.68
CA LEU A 6 17.96 1.64 9.67
C LEU A 6 17.34 1.77 8.27
N ASP A 7 18.08 1.46 7.20
CA ASP A 7 17.47 1.42 5.87
C ASP A 7 16.39 0.32 5.81
N PRO A 8 15.24 0.56 5.15
CA PRO A 8 14.23 -0.46 4.95
C PRO A 8 14.80 -1.75 4.33
N PRO A 9 14.26 -2.92 4.71
CA PRO A 9 14.69 -4.18 4.14
C PRO A 9 14.39 -4.22 2.64
N ASN A 10 15.36 -4.67 1.86
CA ASN A 10 15.20 -4.78 0.42
C ASN A 10 14.50 -6.11 0.04
N ALA A 11 14.10 -6.22 -1.24
CA ALA A 11 13.38 -7.38 -1.74
C ALA A 11 14.13 -8.71 -1.55
N THR A 12 15.46 -8.71 -1.68
CA THR A 12 16.29 -9.90 -1.47
C THR A 12 16.31 -10.31 -0.01
N GLU A 13 16.47 -9.37 0.92
CA GLU A 13 16.45 -9.65 2.36
C GLU A 13 15.09 -10.24 2.79
N ILE A 14 13.98 -9.67 2.29
CA ILE A 14 12.63 -10.19 2.58
C ILE A 14 12.45 -11.59 1.98
N ALA A 15 12.90 -11.82 0.75
CA ALA A 15 12.79 -13.13 0.09
C ALA A 15 13.60 -14.21 0.82
N LEU A 16 14.82 -13.89 1.25
CA LEU A 16 15.66 -14.79 2.05
C LEU A 16 14.99 -15.10 3.39
N ALA A 17 14.45 -14.09 4.07
CA ALA A 17 13.79 -14.30 5.35
C ALA A 17 12.54 -15.19 5.24
N VAL A 18 11.72 -14.96 4.21
CA VAL A 18 10.54 -15.81 3.92
C VAL A 18 10.96 -17.24 3.56
N ALA A 19 12.04 -17.41 2.79
CA ALA A 19 12.55 -18.73 2.44
C ALA A 19 13.06 -19.50 3.67
N ALA A 20 13.81 -18.84 4.55
CA ALA A 20 14.27 -19.42 5.81
C ALA A 20 13.10 -19.86 6.70
N ALA A 21 12.09 -19.00 6.86
CA ALA A 21 10.89 -19.34 7.64
C ALA A 21 10.14 -20.55 7.05
N ARG A 22 10.05 -20.66 5.72
CA ARG A 22 9.40 -21.80 5.06
C ARG A 22 10.20 -23.10 5.19
N ALA A 23 11.53 -23.01 5.25
CA ALA A 23 12.41 -24.17 5.38
C ALA A 23 12.39 -24.81 6.78
N ASP A 24 11.91 -24.09 7.81
CA ASP A 24 11.84 -24.58 9.21
C ASP A 24 10.91 -25.78 9.41
N GLY A 25 9.93 -25.98 8.51
CA GLY A 25 8.99 -27.11 8.54
C GLY A 25 7.69 -26.86 9.32
N ARG A 26 7.59 -25.78 10.11
CA ARG A 26 6.33 -25.36 10.79
C ARG A 26 5.29 -24.78 9.82
N LEU A 27 5.75 -24.28 8.67
CA LEU A 27 4.92 -23.59 7.69
C LEU A 27 4.60 -24.52 6.51
N GLY A 28 3.34 -24.51 6.05
CA GLY A 28 2.94 -25.23 4.85
C GLY A 28 2.79 -24.35 3.60
N ALA A 29 2.41 -24.98 2.48
CA ALA A 29 2.23 -24.30 1.18
C ALA A 29 1.22 -23.14 1.22
N ARG A 30 0.19 -23.24 2.07
CA ARG A 30 -0.87 -22.21 2.23
C ARG A 30 -0.53 -21.11 3.25
N THR A 31 0.70 -21.07 3.77
CA THR A 31 1.11 -20.03 4.73
C THR A 31 1.02 -18.64 4.13
N ARG A 32 0.41 -17.73 4.89
CA ARG A 32 0.32 -16.31 4.60
C ARG A 32 1.31 -15.55 5.48
N PHE A 33 2.04 -14.63 4.88
CA PHE A 33 2.85 -13.66 5.62
C PHE A 33 2.10 -12.34 5.62
N TRP A 34 1.66 -11.90 6.80
CA TRP A 34 0.90 -10.66 6.97
C TRP A 34 1.80 -9.44 6.75
N GLY A 35 3.05 -9.52 7.22
CA GLY A 35 4.03 -8.46 7.07
C GLY A 35 5.45 -8.87 7.40
N ALA A 36 6.38 -7.99 7.05
CA ALA A 36 7.79 -8.04 7.41
C ALA A 36 8.19 -6.66 7.95
N THR A 37 8.95 -6.61 9.04
CA THR A 37 9.43 -5.38 9.66
C THR A 37 10.89 -5.52 10.03
N LEU A 38 11.67 -4.45 9.86
CA LEU A 38 13.03 -4.38 10.38
C LEU A 38 13.00 -4.35 11.91
N ASP A 39 13.81 -5.19 12.57
CA ASP A 39 14.05 -5.03 14.01
C ASP A 39 14.92 -3.79 14.24
N GLU A 40 14.26 -2.67 14.55
CA GLU A 40 14.91 -1.40 14.82
C GLU A 40 15.84 -1.46 16.04
N ALA A 41 15.49 -2.26 17.07
CA ALA A 41 16.31 -2.37 18.27
C ALA A 41 17.62 -3.09 17.95
N HIS A 42 17.58 -4.14 17.14
CA HIS A 42 18.77 -4.77 16.57
C HIS A 42 19.55 -3.79 15.70
N ALA A 43 18.88 -3.13 14.75
CA ALA A 43 19.52 -2.17 13.83
C ALA A 43 20.25 -1.04 14.56
N ARG A 44 19.73 -0.53 15.68
CA ARG A 44 20.39 0.53 16.47
C ARG A 44 21.62 0.05 17.24
N ARG A 45 21.74 -1.25 17.52
CA ARG A 45 22.95 -1.84 18.12
C ARG A 45 24.04 -2.12 17.09
N VAL A 46 23.66 -2.25 15.82
CA VAL A 46 24.62 -2.39 14.72
C VAL A 46 25.36 -1.07 14.53
N VAL A 47 26.67 -1.08 14.72
CA VAL A 47 27.51 0.08 14.39
C VAL A 47 27.52 0.27 12.88
N ALA A 48 27.21 1.47 12.40
CA ALA A 48 27.25 1.78 10.97
C ALA A 48 28.65 1.50 10.41
N GLY A 49 28.73 0.66 9.36
CA GLY A 49 30.00 0.22 8.77
C GLY A 49 30.57 -1.08 9.36
N GLN A 50 29.94 -1.68 10.37
CA GLN A 50 30.24 -3.05 10.82
C GLN A 50 29.21 -4.03 10.25
N ALA A 51 29.71 -5.10 9.61
CA ALA A 51 28.85 -6.17 9.10
C ALA A 51 28.28 -6.96 10.28
N THR A 52 27.05 -6.64 10.65
CA THR A 52 26.22 -7.52 11.48
C THR A 52 24.90 -7.67 10.73
N GLY A 53 24.40 -8.91 10.65
CA GLY A 53 23.24 -9.24 9.84
C GLY A 53 21.99 -8.40 10.12
N THR A 54 21.12 -8.31 9.13
CA THR A 54 19.79 -7.68 9.20
C THR A 54 18.82 -8.60 9.94
N ARG A 55 18.19 -8.15 11.03
CA ARG A 55 17.11 -8.91 11.68
C ARG A 55 15.74 -8.39 11.23
N LEU A 56 14.89 -9.29 10.75
CA LEU A 56 13.51 -9.03 10.33
C LEU A 56 12.53 -9.79 11.21
N GLY A 57 11.44 -9.15 11.60
CA GLY A 57 10.27 -9.81 12.18
C GLY A 57 9.24 -10.08 11.09
N LEU A 58 8.80 -11.33 10.97
CA LEU A 58 7.72 -11.76 10.08
C LEU A 58 6.49 -12.13 10.90
N VAL A 59 5.29 -11.85 10.40
CA VAL A 59 4.04 -12.39 10.96
C VAL A 59 3.53 -13.47 10.02
N ALA A 60 3.58 -14.73 10.43
CA ALA A 60 3.20 -15.88 9.63
C ALA A 60 1.92 -16.52 10.18
N LEU A 61 0.94 -16.74 9.31
CA LEU A 61 -0.31 -17.44 9.61
C LEU A 61 -0.41 -18.70 8.76
N HIS A 62 -0.54 -19.86 9.41
CA HIS A 62 -0.71 -21.14 8.75
C HIS A 62 -1.77 -21.99 9.46
N ALA A 63 -2.82 -22.36 8.72
CA ALA A 63 -3.97 -23.07 9.27
C ALA A 63 -4.56 -22.33 10.50
N GLU A 64 -4.65 -22.98 11.65
CA GLU A 64 -5.12 -22.44 12.92
C GLU A 64 -3.97 -22.01 13.85
N ALA A 65 -2.78 -21.76 13.28
CA ALA A 65 -1.61 -21.34 14.03
C ALA A 65 -0.98 -20.08 13.43
N ALA A 66 -0.42 -19.24 14.30
CA ALA A 66 0.27 -18.03 13.90
C ALA A 66 1.54 -17.82 14.73
N TRP A 67 2.53 -17.18 14.12
CA TRP A 67 3.80 -16.86 14.77
C TRP A 67 4.31 -15.48 14.38
N GLU A 68 4.98 -14.83 15.31
CA GLU A 68 6.05 -13.88 15.00
C GLU A 68 7.35 -14.66 14.83
N VAL A 69 8.03 -14.46 13.71
CA VAL A 69 9.28 -15.14 13.36
C VAL A 69 10.37 -14.10 13.21
N ASP A 70 11.38 -14.19 14.06
CA ASP A 70 12.57 -13.36 13.91
C ASP A 70 13.57 -14.08 13.03
N VAL A 71 14.03 -13.42 11.97
CA VAL A 71 14.93 -13.98 10.98
C VAL A 71 16.16 -13.08 10.84
N LEU A 72 17.33 -13.66 11.04
CA LEU A 72 18.61 -12.99 10.79
C LEU A 72 19.02 -13.28 9.35
N VAL A 73 19.32 -12.22 8.60
CA VAL A 73 19.82 -12.27 7.23
C VAL A 73 21.24 -11.71 7.21
N ASP A 74 22.23 -12.53 6.90
CA ASP A 74 23.63 -12.14 6.85
C ASP A 74 24.36 -12.83 5.70
N GLY A 75 25.26 -12.12 5.03
CA GLY A 75 26.09 -12.71 3.96
C GLY A 75 25.33 -13.31 2.76
N GLY A 76 24.02 -13.03 2.61
CA GLY A 76 23.17 -13.67 1.59
C GLY A 76 22.48 -14.96 2.06
N GLU A 77 22.69 -15.34 3.31
CA GLU A 77 22.00 -16.44 3.98
C GLU A 77 20.98 -15.89 4.99
N ALA A 78 20.03 -16.73 5.39
CA ALA A 78 19.05 -16.38 6.41
C ALA A 78 18.74 -17.56 7.33
N SER A 79 18.55 -17.27 8.62
CA SER A 79 18.20 -18.27 9.64
C SER A 79 17.16 -17.72 10.60
N CYS A 80 16.22 -18.57 11.00
CA CYS A 80 15.24 -18.22 12.03
C CYS A 80 15.92 -18.22 13.40
N VAL A 81 15.81 -17.10 14.11
CA VAL A 81 16.40 -16.89 15.44
C VAL A 81 15.41 -17.24 16.54
N ASP A 82 14.14 -16.89 16.32
CA ASP A 82 13.08 -17.11 17.31
C ASP A 82 11.71 -17.28 16.63
N TRP A 83 10.85 -18.04 17.27
CA TRP A 83 9.47 -18.29 16.86
C TRP A 83 8.55 -18.11 18.06
N ARG A 84 7.81 -17.01 18.09
CA ARG A 84 6.86 -16.71 19.16
C ARG A 84 5.45 -17.01 18.69
N PRO A 85 4.72 -17.96 19.32
CA PRO A 85 3.33 -18.20 18.97
C PRO A 85 2.49 -16.97 19.30
N ILE A 86 1.57 -16.62 18.40
CA ILE A 86 0.57 -15.58 18.61
C ILE A 86 -0.83 -16.15 18.38
N ASP A 87 -1.84 -15.50 18.94
CA ASP A 87 -3.23 -15.90 18.75
C ASP A 87 -3.61 -15.76 17.26
N PRO A 88 -3.96 -16.87 16.56
CA PRO A 88 -4.23 -16.87 15.12
C PRO A 88 -5.46 -16.05 14.73
N ARG A 89 -6.28 -15.63 15.70
CA ARG A 89 -7.45 -14.77 15.48
C ARG A 89 -7.09 -13.29 15.35
N ARG A 90 -5.90 -12.89 15.80
CA ARG A 90 -5.48 -11.48 15.93
C ARG A 90 -4.84 -10.85 14.69
N PRO A 91 -4.14 -11.58 13.79
CA PRO A 91 -3.61 -10.98 12.58
C PRO A 91 -4.70 -10.28 11.76
N GLY A 92 -4.39 -9.08 11.28
CA GLY A 92 -5.32 -8.26 10.50
C GLY A 92 -5.77 -8.93 9.19
N ILE A 93 -6.76 -8.34 8.54
CA ILE A 93 -7.34 -8.87 7.31
C ILE A 93 -6.50 -8.39 6.12
N THR A 94 -5.92 -9.34 5.37
CA THR A 94 -5.21 -9.00 4.13
C THR A 94 -6.19 -8.69 3.00
N SER A 95 -5.78 -7.93 1.98
CA SER A 95 -6.65 -7.65 0.82
C SER A 95 -7.09 -8.93 0.09
N ASP A 96 -6.25 -9.97 0.09
CA ASP A 96 -6.57 -11.26 -0.53
C ASP A 96 -7.65 -11.99 0.28
N GLU A 97 -7.57 -11.91 1.61
CA GLU A 97 -8.59 -12.41 2.52
C GLU A 97 -9.91 -11.67 2.38
N ALA A 98 -9.90 -10.33 2.31
CA ALA A 98 -11.11 -9.54 2.11
C ALA A 98 -11.83 -9.91 0.80
N ARG A 99 -11.09 -10.08 -0.30
CA ARG A 99 -11.67 -10.52 -1.59
C ARG A 99 -12.23 -11.93 -1.52
N ALA A 100 -11.53 -12.85 -0.83
CA ALA A 100 -12.00 -14.22 -0.62
C ALA A 100 -13.30 -14.25 0.22
N ALA A 101 -13.38 -13.45 1.28
CA ALA A 101 -14.58 -13.31 2.11
C ALA A 101 -15.76 -12.77 1.29
N ALA A 102 -15.54 -11.74 0.47
CA ALA A 102 -16.58 -11.22 -0.42
C ALA A 102 -17.07 -12.26 -1.44
N GLN A 103 -16.16 -13.09 -1.98
CA GLN A 103 -16.52 -14.19 -2.86
C GLN A 103 -17.32 -15.28 -2.13
N ALA A 104 -16.92 -15.64 -0.90
CA ALA A 104 -17.64 -16.59 -0.06
C ALA A 104 -19.08 -16.12 0.23
N CYS A 105 -19.26 -14.83 0.55
CA CYS A 105 -20.58 -14.24 0.71
C CYS A 105 -21.43 -14.41 -0.55
N ARG A 106 -20.93 -14.05 -1.73
CA ARG A 106 -21.67 -14.20 -3.00
C ARG A 106 -21.98 -15.67 -3.35
N ALA A 107 -21.21 -16.63 -2.86
CA ALA A 107 -21.47 -18.06 -3.05
C ALA A 107 -22.46 -18.63 -2.01
N SER A 108 -22.63 -17.97 -0.86
CA SER A 108 -23.44 -18.46 0.26
C SER A 108 -24.94 -18.46 -0.05
N PRO A 109 -25.63 -19.60 0.12
CA PRO A 109 -27.09 -19.66 0.03
C PRO A 109 -27.79 -18.77 1.06
N LEU A 110 -27.25 -18.67 2.29
CA LEU A 110 -27.80 -17.83 3.36
C LEU A 110 -27.78 -16.35 2.95
N PHE A 111 -26.66 -15.90 2.39
CA PHE A 111 -26.49 -14.53 1.95
C PHE A 111 -27.39 -14.21 0.75
N ARG A 112 -27.46 -15.10 -0.24
CA ARG A 112 -28.37 -14.97 -1.39
C ARG A 112 -29.83 -14.90 -0.96
N ALA A 113 -30.25 -15.69 0.02
CA ALA A 113 -31.61 -15.64 0.55
C ALA A 113 -31.94 -14.29 1.21
N ALA A 114 -31.01 -13.71 1.97
CA ALA A 114 -31.18 -12.39 2.58
C ALA A 114 -31.26 -11.26 1.53
N LEU A 115 -30.45 -11.35 0.46
CA LEU A 115 -30.48 -10.41 -0.66
C LEU A 115 -31.75 -10.53 -1.51
N ALA A 116 -32.27 -11.75 -1.72
CA ALA A 116 -33.48 -11.99 -2.48
C ALA A 116 -34.72 -11.31 -1.86
N LYS A 117 -34.79 -11.20 -0.52
CA LYS A 117 -35.84 -10.44 0.18
C LYS A 117 -35.87 -8.95 -0.19
N ARG A 118 -34.78 -8.44 -0.76
CA ARG A 118 -34.59 -7.05 -1.18
C ARG A 118 -34.62 -6.91 -2.70
N GLY A 119 -35.05 -7.94 -3.43
CA GLY A 119 -35.09 -7.97 -4.89
C GLY A 119 -33.72 -8.11 -5.57
N ILE A 120 -32.65 -8.38 -4.82
CA ILE A 120 -31.29 -8.55 -5.35
C ILE A 120 -31.07 -10.03 -5.65
N HIS A 121 -31.26 -10.42 -6.90
CA HIS A 121 -31.07 -11.79 -7.37
C HIS A 121 -29.73 -11.99 -8.10
N ASP A 122 -29.23 -10.94 -8.76
CA ASP A 122 -27.87 -10.93 -9.27
C ASP A 122 -26.91 -10.41 -8.20
N VAL A 123 -26.04 -11.30 -7.73
CA VAL A 123 -25.03 -10.97 -6.72
C VAL A 123 -23.68 -10.59 -7.32
N SER A 124 -23.53 -10.59 -8.66
CA SER A 124 -22.27 -10.28 -9.34
C SER A 124 -21.79 -8.84 -9.05
N LEU A 125 -22.73 -7.92 -8.85
CA LEU A 125 -22.50 -6.52 -8.54
C LEU A 125 -22.52 -6.19 -7.04
N VAL A 126 -22.74 -7.20 -6.18
CA VAL A 126 -22.72 -7.03 -4.73
C VAL A 126 -21.27 -6.97 -4.24
N MET A 127 -20.97 -5.93 -3.49
CA MET A 127 -19.72 -5.75 -2.77
C MET A 127 -19.93 -6.10 -1.31
N VAL A 128 -18.90 -6.69 -0.71
CA VAL A 128 -18.84 -6.96 0.72
C VAL A 128 -17.48 -6.50 1.20
N ASP A 129 -17.47 -5.53 2.10
CA ASP A 129 -16.25 -5.06 2.76
C ASP A 129 -16.10 -5.81 4.07
N ALA A 130 -15.07 -6.64 4.18
CA ALA A 130 -14.78 -7.40 5.40
C ALA A 130 -14.16 -6.48 6.46
N GLU A 131 -14.76 -6.44 7.65
CA GLU A 131 -14.43 -5.50 8.72
C GLU A 131 -14.10 -6.20 10.03
N SER A 132 -13.12 -5.67 10.76
CA SER A 132 -12.79 -6.20 12.09
C SER A 132 -13.99 -6.11 13.05
N MET A 133 -14.14 -7.13 13.89
CA MET A 133 -15.21 -7.16 14.91
C MET A 133 -14.96 -6.22 16.09
N GLY A 134 -13.73 -5.72 16.28
CA GLY A 134 -13.43 -4.66 17.25
C GLY A 134 -13.81 -4.97 18.71
N GLY A 135 -13.95 -6.24 19.10
CA GLY A 135 -14.44 -6.64 20.43
C GLY A 135 -15.93 -7.01 20.52
N PHE A 136 -16.65 -6.99 19.39
CA PHE A 136 -18.06 -7.37 19.28
C PHE A 136 -18.24 -8.79 18.73
N GLU A 137 -17.25 -9.67 18.92
CA GLU A 137 -17.33 -11.07 18.50
C GLU A 137 -18.49 -11.78 19.21
N PRO A 138 -19.40 -12.44 18.48
CA PRO A 138 -20.46 -13.23 19.11
C PRO A 138 -19.86 -14.35 19.97
N GLU A 139 -20.35 -14.53 21.20
CA GLU A 139 -19.82 -15.53 22.15
C GLU A 139 -19.76 -16.95 21.55
N LYS A 140 -20.75 -17.31 20.73
CA LYS A 140 -20.82 -18.60 20.00
C LYS A 140 -19.68 -18.84 19.00
N TYR A 141 -18.94 -17.78 18.62
CA TYR A 141 -17.82 -17.84 17.68
C TYR A 141 -16.50 -17.33 18.29
N LYS A 142 -16.41 -17.20 19.62
CA LYS A 142 -15.23 -16.65 20.28
C LYS A 142 -13.92 -17.34 19.92
N ASP A 143 -13.94 -18.64 19.65
CA ASP A 143 -12.75 -19.43 19.33
C ASP A 143 -12.40 -19.41 17.82
N ARG A 144 -13.18 -18.71 17.00
CA ARG A 144 -12.98 -18.58 15.55
C ARG A 144 -12.35 -17.24 15.20
N ARG A 145 -11.67 -17.18 14.05
CA ARG A 145 -11.22 -15.91 13.45
C ARG A 145 -12.36 -15.33 12.62
N VAL A 146 -13.20 -14.51 13.25
CA VAL A 146 -14.40 -13.97 12.62
C VAL A 146 -14.22 -12.54 12.11
N THR A 147 -14.89 -12.26 10.99
CA THR A 147 -15.10 -10.92 10.45
C THR A 147 -16.60 -10.73 10.19
N TRP A 148 -17.02 -9.48 10.03
CA TRP A 148 -18.35 -9.17 9.51
C TRP A 148 -18.21 -8.39 8.20
N GLY A 149 -19.30 -8.29 7.43
CA GLY A 149 -19.29 -7.59 6.16
C GLY A 149 -20.27 -6.43 6.08
N THR A 150 -19.82 -5.24 5.65
CA THR A 150 -20.74 -4.22 5.13
C THR A 150 -21.10 -4.56 3.69
N VAL A 151 -22.39 -4.50 3.35
CA VAL A 151 -22.91 -4.93 2.04
C VAL A 151 -23.32 -3.73 1.21
N TRP A 152 -22.92 -3.73 -0.06
CA TRP A 152 -23.27 -2.71 -1.04
C TRP A 152 -23.72 -3.33 -2.35
N HIS A 153 -24.56 -2.64 -3.12
CA HIS A 153 -25.06 -3.13 -4.40
C HIS A 153 -24.90 -2.09 -5.50
N ARG A 154 -23.98 -2.34 -6.44
CA ARG A 154 -23.79 -1.47 -7.60
C ARG A 154 -24.89 -1.64 -8.63
N THR A 155 -25.20 -0.58 -9.38
CA THR A 155 -26.08 -0.68 -10.57
C THR A 155 -25.34 -1.18 -11.81
N THR A 156 -24.04 -0.89 -11.92
CA THR A 156 -23.16 -1.28 -13.03
C THR A 156 -21.74 -1.54 -12.52
N GLU A 157 -20.86 -2.12 -13.34
CA GLU A 157 -19.46 -2.36 -12.93
C GLU A 157 -18.67 -1.08 -12.62
N ASP A 158 -19.00 0.05 -13.26
CA ASP A 158 -18.35 1.36 -13.08
C ASP A 158 -19.00 2.23 -11.99
N ASP A 159 -20.09 1.76 -11.38
CA ASP A 159 -20.81 2.50 -10.35
C ASP A 159 -20.06 2.50 -9.00
N ASN A 160 -20.33 3.52 -8.19
CA ASN A 160 -19.86 3.60 -6.83
C ASN A 160 -20.77 2.83 -5.88
N GLY A 161 -20.36 1.63 -5.48
CA GLY A 161 -21.13 0.80 -4.55
C GLY A 161 -21.42 1.50 -3.22
N TYR A 162 -20.52 2.36 -2.74
CA TYR A 162 -20.68 3.09 -1.48
C TYR A 162 -21.89 4.04 -1.45
N ALA A 163 -22.47 4.39 -2.61
CA ALA A 163 -23.70 5.17 -2.69
C ALA A 163 -24.97 4.34 -2.46
N ARG A 164 -24.85 3.00 -2.46
CA ARG A 164 -25.98 2.07 -2.43
C ARG A 164 -25.79 0.97 -1.36
N PRO A 165 -25.77 1.32 -0.07
CA PRO A 165 -25.69 0.35 1.02
C PRO A 165 -26.91 -0.57 1.04
N VAL A 166 -26.68 -1.86 1.21
CA VAL A 166 -27.75 -2.84 1.49
C VAL A 166 -27.87 -2.97 3.00
N GLN A 167 -28.59 -2.03 3.61
CA GLN A 167 -28.70 -1.97 5.06
C GLN A 167 -29.49 -3.15 5.64
N GLY A 168 -29.18 -3.47 6.90
CA GLY A 168 -29.81 -4.55 7.65
C GLY A 168 -29.34 -5.95 7.29
N VAL A 169 -28.40 -6.13 6.35
CA VAL A 169 -27.79 -7.44 6.03
C VAL A 169 -26.35 -7.44 6.50
N ILE A 170 -26.02 -8.28 7.48
CA ILE A 170 -24.68 -8.38 8.04
C ILE A 170 -24.22 -9.85 8.01
N PRO A 171 -23.44 -10.26 7.00
CA PRO A 171 -22.81 -11.58 7.00
C PRO A 171 -21.70 -11.65 8.05
N ILE A 172 -21.67 -12.75 8.80
CA ILE A 172 -20.58 -13.12 9.72
C ILE A 172 -19.78 -14.23 9.03
N ILE A 173 -18.48 -14.00 8.81
CA ILE A 173 -17.62 -14.89 8.04
C ILE A 173 -16.49 -15.44 8.92
N ASP A 174 -16.26 -16.75 8.83
CA ASP A 174 -15.07 -17.40 9.35
C ASP A 174 -13.91 -17.19 8.36
N MET A 175 -12.87 -16.47 8.78
CA MET A 175 -11.73 -16.12 7.93
C MET A 175 -10.73 -17.26 7.75
N HIS A 176 -10.86 -18.36 8.51
CA HIS A 176 -10.07 -19.56 8.29
C HIS A 176 -10.70 -20.44 7.22
N THR A 177 -11.99 -20.77 7.36
CA THR A 177 -12.70 -21.66 6.42
C THR A 177 -13.26 -20.93 5.20
N MET A 178 -13.36 -19.60 5.24
CA MET A 178 -14.08 -18.77 4.26
C MET A 178 -15.55 -19.21 4.14
N GLU A 179 -16.17 -19.51 5.28
CA GLU A 179 -17.58 -19.88 5.38
C GLU A 179 -18.40 -18.71 5.94
N VAL A 180 -19.58 -18.46 5.37
CA VAL A 180 -20.57 -17.56 5.97
C VAL A 180 -21.30 -18.33 7.06
N LEU A 181 -20.96 -18.06 8.31
CA LEU A 181 -21.53 -18.71 9.49
C LEU A 181 -22.98 -18.32 9.72
N GLU A 182 -23.30 -17.06 9.45
CA GLU A 182 -24.59 -16.45 9.74
C GLU A 182 -24.78 -15.19 8.89
N VAL A 183 -26.04 -14.83 8.66
CA VAL A 183 -26.41 -13.53 8.10
C VAL A 183 -27.43 -12.91 9.04
N GLU A 184 -27.03 -11.88 9.76
CA GLU A 184 -27.95 -11.09 10.57
C GLU A 184 -28.81 -10.25 9.61
N ASP A 185 -30.13 -10.40 9.70
CA ASP A 185 -31.11 -9.71 8.84
C ASP A 185 -32.06 -8.89 9.71
N HIS A 186 -31.80 -7.58 9.80
CA HIS A 186 -32.55 -6.63 10.63
C HIS A 186 -33.71 -5.95 9.89
N GLY A 187 -34.21 -6.58 8.82
CA GLY A 187 -35.33 -6.09 8.05
C GLY A 187 -34.92 -5.32 6.80
N VAL A 188 -35.89 -5.15 5.91
CA VAL A 188 -35.69 -4.54 4.59
C VAL A 188 -35.70 -3.02 4.71
N VAL A 189 -34.55 -2.40 4.43
CA VAL A 189 -34.44 -0.96 4.17
C VAL A 189 -34.32 -0.79 2.65
N PRO A 190 -35.10 0.11 2.03
CA PRO A 190 -34.98 0.38 0.60
C PRO A 190 -33.55 0.76 0.21
N VAL A 191 -33.00 0.08 -0.80
CA VAL A 191 -31.72 0.44 -1.40
C VAL A 191 -31.97 1.60 -2.36
N SER A 192 -31.14 2.64 -2.34
CA SER A 192 -31.25 3.75 -3.29
C SER A 192 -31.22 3.23 -4.73
N ASP A 193 -32.01 3.81 -5.63
CA ASP A 193 -31.95 3.50 -7.07
C ASP A 193 -30.93 4.37 -7.82
N GLU A 194 -30.38 5.39 -7.16
CA GLU A 194 -29.44 6.33 -7.78
C GLU A 194 -28.04 5.72 -7.94
N ALA A 195 -27.53 5.73 -9.18
CA ALA A 195 -26.13 5.47 -9.46
C ALA A 195 -25.29 6.73 -9.17
N ALA A 196 -24.08 6.54 -8.67
CA ALA A 196 -23.19 7.65 -8.30
C ALA A 196 -21.74 7.42 -8.78
N PRO A 197 -21.50 7.19 -10.09
CA PRO A 197 -20.16 6.93 -10.60
C PRO A 197 -19.21 8.09 -10.29
N LEU A 198 -18.10 7.81 -9.61
CA LEU A 198 -17.11 8.83 -9.22
C LEU A 198 -16.26 9.34 -10.39
N LYS A 199 -16.28 8.66 -11.54
CA LYS A 199 -15.62 9.14 -12.75
C LYS A 199 -16.47 10.27 -13.33
N ASN A 200 -16.10 11.50 -13.01
CA ASN A 200 -16.72 12.70 -13.58
C ASN A 200 -16.74 12.63 -15.11
N LYS A 201 -17.95 12.66 -15.69
CA LYS A 201 -18.13 12.63 -17.15
C LYS A 201 -17.78 13.98 -17.80
N GLU A 202 -17.76 15.06 -17.02
CA GLU A 202 -17.47 16.42 -17.49
C GLU A 202 -16.41 17.08 -16.62
N GLN A 203 -15.29 17.46 -17.22
CA GLN A 203 -14.29 18.30 -16.57
C GLN A 203 -14.73 19.76 -16.64
N ARG A 204 -14.44 20.55 -15.60
CA ARG A 204 -14.71 21.99 -15.62
C ARG A 204 -13.91 22.63 -16.77
N PRO A 205 -14.55 23.30 -17.74
CA PRO A 205 -13.84 23.95 -18.84
C PRO A 205 -13.08 25.18 -18.35
N GLY A 206 -12.14 25.66 -19.15
CA GLY A 206 -11.43 26.93 -18.89
C GLY A 206 -10.32 26.86 -17.84
N LEU A 207 -9.99 25.67 -17.33
CA LEU A 207 -8.81 25.48 -16.49
C LEU A 207 -7.54 25.71 -17.32
N LYS A 208 -6.74 26.69 -16.92
CA LYS A 208 -5.41 26.93 -17.49
C LYS A 208 -4.38 26.00 -16.83
N PRO A 209 -3.33 25.56 -17.55
CA PRO A 209 -2.26 24.77 -16.95
C PRO A 209 -1.57 25.47 -15.78
N LEU A 210 -1.14 24.70 -14.78
CA LEU A 210 -0.25 25.14 -13.70
C LEU A 210 1.04 24.31 -13.76
N ASP A 211 2.14 24.98 -14.09
CA ASP A 211 3.45 24.36 -14.14
C ASP A 211 4.24 24.70 -12.88
N VAL A 212 4.57 23.68 -12.09
CA VAL A 212 5.46 23.81 -10.92
C VAL A 212 6.83 23.27 -11.30
N VAL A 213 7.76 24.19 -11.61
CA VAL A 213 9.10 23.85 -12.12
C VAL A 213 10.17 24.37 -11.17
N GLN A 214 11.15 23.50 -10.85
CA GLN A 214 12.39 23.89 -10.19
C GLN A 214 13.53 23.72 -11.20
N PRO A 215 13.90 24.78 -11.94
CA PRO A 215 14.82 24.67 -13.08
C PRO A 215 16.20 24.16 -12.67
N ASP A 216 16.62 24.45 -11.45
CA ASP A 216 17.90 24.03 -10.87
C ASP A 216 17.78 22.77 -9.98
N GLY A 217 16.64 22.08 -10.06
CA GLY A 217 16.34 20.92 -9.23
C GLY A 217 15.81 21.26 -7.83
N PRO A 218 15.49 20.23 -7.02
CA PRO A 218 14.98 20.43 -5.66
C PRO A 218 16.07 20.96 -4.73
N SER A 219 15.67 21.73 -3.71
CA SER A 219 16.58 22.25 -2.69
C SER A 219 16.95 21.23 -1.60
N PHE A 220 16.55 19.96 -1.77
CA PHE A 220 16.90 18.85 -0.89
C PHE A 220 17.75 17.83 -1.64
N THR A 221 18.58 17.11 -0.90
CA THR A 221 19.34 15.96 -1.40
C THR A 221 18.84 14.67 -0.77
N VAL A 222 18.95 13.58 -1.52
CA VAL A 222 18.63 12.23 -1.06
C VAL A 222 19.85 11.35 -1.32
N ASP A 223 20.46 10.84 -0.25
CA ASP A 223 21.56 9.87 -0.30
C ASP A 223 21.09 8.55 0.31
N GLY A 224 20.81 7.57 -0.55
CA GLY A 224 20.09 6.36 -0.17
C GLY A 224 18.72 6.71 0.45
N TRP A 225 18.59 6.45 1.75
CA TRP A 225 17.39 6.78 2.53
C TRP A 225 17.53 8.03 3.40
N ARG A 226 18.68 8.71 3.37
CA ARG A 226 18.91 9.95 4.12
C ARG A 226 18.49 11.15 3.28
N VAL A 227 17.70 12.04 3.87
CA VAL A 227 17.30 13.32 3.29
C VAL A 227 18.03 14.45 3.99
N SER A 228 18.53 15.43 3.24
CA SER A 228 19.06 16.69 3.78
C SER A 228 18.36 17.87 3.12
N TRP A 229 17.83 18.80 3.92
CA TRP A 229 17.09 19.96 3.41
C TRP A 229 17.12 21.13 4.38
N GLN A 230 17.68 22.27 3.98
CA GLN A 230 17.62 23.54 4.73
C GLN A 230 17.99 23.40 6.23
N GLY A 231 19.12 22.71 6.52
CA GLY A 231 19.59 22.46 7.89
C GLY A 231 19.00 21.23 8.56
N TRP A 232 17.94 20.63 8.02
CA TRP A 232 17.42 19.34 8.47
C TRP A 232 18.20 18.17 7.87
N THR A 233 18.41 17.13 8.68
CA THR A 233 18.75 15.79 8.17
C THR A 233 17.91 14.73 8.87
N PHE A 234 17.45 13.73 8.13
CA PHE A 234 16.69 12.59 8.66
C PHE A 234 16.77 11.40 7.71
N ARG A 235 16.34 10.22 8.17
CA ARG A 235 16.24 9.02 7.32
C ARG A 235 14.79 8.60 7.14
N VAL A 236 14.43 8.26 5.91
CA VAL A 236 13.13 7.72 5.54
C VAL A 236 13.16 6.20 5.72
N GLY A 237 12.27 5.71 6.57
CA GLY A 237 12.00 4.31 6.83
C GLY A 237 10.61 3.92 6.37
N PHE A 238 10.34 2.61 6.42
CA PHE A 238 9.03 2.08 6.10
C PHE A 238 8.75 0.79 6.87
N THR A 239 7.55 0.66 7.44
CA THR A 239 7.06 -0.61 8.00
C THR A 239 5.70 -0.95 7.42
N HIS A 240 5.37 -2.23 7.31
CA HIS A 240 4.09 -2.67 6.74
C HIS A 240 2.88 -2.24 7.57
N ARG A 241 3.08 -2.00 8.87
CA ARG A 241 2.06 -1.49 9.78
C ARG A 241 2.04 0.04 9.74
N GLU A 242 3.19 0.67 10.00
CA GLU A 242 3.27 2.11 10.27
C GLU A 242 3.39 2.99 9.01
N GLY A 243 3.64 2.40 7.85
CA GLY A 243 3.88 3.15 6.62
C GLY A 243 5.18 3.93 6.72
N LEU A 244 5.12 5.22 6.40
CA LEU A 244 6.27 6.11 6.49
C LEU A 244 6.75 6.24 7.93
N VAL A 245 8.04 5.99 8.14
CA VAL A 245 8.73 6.26 9.40
C VAL A 245 9.87 7.25 9.13
N LEU A 246 10.09 8.20 10.02
CA LEU A 246 11.23 9.11 9.97
C LEU A 246 12.17 8.78 11.14
N TYR A 247 13.44 8.52 10.86
CA TYR A 247 14.46 8.22 11.86
C TYR A 247 15.46 9.35 11.99
N ASP A 248 15.95 9.52 13.23
CA ASP A 248 17.08 10.38 13.57
C ASP A 248 17.00 11.77 12.93
N LEU A 249 15.89 12.48 13.19
CA LEU A 249 15.68 13.85 12.77
C LEU A 249 16.62 14.77 13.54
N GLU A 250 17.38 15.56 12.80
CA GLU A 250 18.35 16.52 13.31
C GLU A 250 18.15 17.87 12.61
N PHE A 251 18.35 18.95 13.36
CA PHE A 251 18.38 20.31 12.83
C PHE A 251 19.70 20.98 13.19
N LEU A 252 20.44 21.43 12.18
CA LEU A 252 21.79 22.01 12.33
C LEU A 252 22.73 21.12 13.18
N GLY A 253 22.65 19.80 12.96
CA GLY A 253 23.44 18.78 13.66
C GLY A 253 23.02 18.51 15.10
N ARG A 254 21.90 19.09 15.56
CA ARG A 254 21.34 18.83 16.91
C ARG A 254 20.16 17.87 16.79
N SER A 255 20.18 16.79 17.56
CA SER A 255 19.08 15.81 17.56
C SER A 255 17.77 16.46 18.03
N VAL A 256 16.71 16.25 17.25
CA VAL A 256 15.36 16.74 17.55
C VAL A 256 14.44 15.58 17.92
N LEU A 257 14.39 14.52 17.09
CA LEU A 257 13.51 13.37 17.29
C LEU A 257 14.16 12.09 16.76
N LYS A 258 14.15 11.00 17.53
CA LYS A 258 14.78 9.73 17.12
C LYS A 258 13.92 8.88 16.19
N ARG A 259 12.60 9.01 16.29
CA ARG A 259 11.62 8.26 15.50
C ARG A 259 10.28 9.00 15.45
N ALA A 260 9.73 9.18 14.25
CA ALA A 260 8.38 9.69 14.02
C ALA A 260 7.63 8.72 13.11
N ALA A 261 6.44 8.30 13.51
CA ALA A 261 5.56 7.44 12.72
C ALA A 261 4.10 7.66 13.14
N CYS A 262 3.16 7.33 12.25
CA CYS A 262 1.77 7.12 12.65
C CYS A 262 1.66 5.71 13.24
N ASN A 263 1.45 5.60 14.55
CA ASN A 263 1.35 4.31 15.22
C ASN A 263 -0.01 3.64 15.02
N GLU A 264 -1.07 4.44 14.97
CA GLU A 264 -2.45 4.00 14.76
C GLU A 264 -3.34 5.12 14.26
N MET A 265 -4.41 4.77 13.53
CA MET A 265 -5.52 5.67 13.21
C MET A 265 -6.84 4.94 13.46
N TYR A 266 -7.70 5.53 14.30
CA TYR A 266 -8.95 4.94 14.73
C TYR A 266 -10.14 5.76 14.25
N VAL A 267 -11.07 5.11 13.54
CA VAL A 267 -12.30 5.72 13.02
C VAL A 267 -13.52 5.03 13.66
N PRO A 268 -13.99 5.51 14.83
CA PRO A 268 -15.20 5.03 15.46
C PRO A 268 -16.44 5.60 14.78
N TYR A 269 -17.41 4.74 14.47
CA TYR A 269 -18.76 5.16 14.12
C TYR A 269 -19.64 5.09 15.36
N LEU A 270 -20.41 6.15 15.59
CA LEU A 270 -21.28 6.30 16.77
C LEU A 270 -22.77 6.21 16.43
N ASP A 271 -23.10 5.52 15.34
CA ASP A 271 -24.49 5.21 14.98
C ASP A 271 -24.91 3.89 15.65
N PRO A 272 -25.94 3.90 16.53
CA PRO A 272 -26.38 2.71 17.26
C PRO A 272 -27.14 1.70 16.39
N ASN A 273 -27.41 2.01 15.11
CA ASN A 273 -28.10 1.11 14.20
C ASN A 273 -27.35 -0.23 14.04
N SER A 274 -28.09 -1.32 13.89
CA SER A 274 -27.57 -2.70 13.80
C SER A 274 -26.53 -2.90 12.69
N THR A 275 -26.56 -2.09 11.64
CA THR A 275 -25.60 -2.14 10.52
C THR A 275 -24.31 -1.34 10.80
N GLN A 276 -24.29 -0.47 11.81
CA GLN A 276 -23.22 0.52 12.01
C GLN A 276 -22.51 0.37 13.36
N TYR A 277 -23.18 -0.14 14.40
CA TYR A 277 -22.66 -0.09 15.77
C TYR A 277 -21.32 -0.82 15.99
N ARG A 278 -20.99 -1.81 15.14
CA ARG A 278 -19.71 -2.53 15.18
C ARG A 278 -18.57 -1.81 14.44
N LYS A 279 -18.84 -0.76 13.68
CA LYS A 279 -17.86 -0.08 12.82
C LYS A 279 -16.82 0.67 13.65
N ASN A 280 -15.66 0.05 13.72
CA ASN A 280 -14.51 0.48 14.47
C ASN A 280 -13.28 0.15 13.63
N PHE A 281 -12.84 1.11 12.82
CA PHE A 281 -11.71 0.88 11.93
C PHE A 281 -10.41 1.28 12.62
N PHE A 282 -9.54 0.29 12.86
CA PHE A 282 -8.13 0.52 13.18
C PHE A 282 -7.36 0.48 11.88
N ASP A 283 -7.32 1.60 11.18
CA ASP A 283 -6.88 1.63 9.79
C ASP A 283 -5.44 1.14 9.63
N TRP A 284 -4.57 1.34 10.62
CA TRP A 284 -3.16 0.95 10.51
C TRP A 284 -2.92 -0.50 10.95
N ALA A 285 -3.58 -0.97 12.02
CA ALA A 285 -3.41 -2.33 12.54
C ALA A 285 -4.31 -3.40 11.90
N SER A 286 -5.52 -3.06 11.47
CA SER A 286 -6.52 -4.08 11.03
C SER A 286 -6.46 -4.40 9.54
N THR A 287 -6.07 -3.43 8.70
CA THR A 287 -6.13 -3.54 7.23
C THR A 287 -4.78 -3.48 6.53
N ALA A 288 -3.67 -3.30 7.27
CA ALA A 288 -2.32 -3.11 6.71
C ALA A 288 -2.34 -2.18 5.47
N PRO A 289 -2.78 -0.92 5.64
CA PRO A 289 -3.20 -0.01 4.54
C PRO A 289 -2.05 0.28 3.56
N VAL A 290 -0.84 0.00 4.00
CA VAL A 290 0.44 0.21 3.36
C VAL A 290 0.82 -0.90 2.37
N ARG A 291 0.07 -2.02 2.30
CA ARG A 291 0.22 -3.02 1.22
C ARG A 291 -0.40 -2.53 -0.11
N SER A 292 -1.20 -1.48 -0.04
CA SER A 292 -1.78 -0.75 -1.15
C SER A 292 -1.68 0.76 -0.92
N PRO A 293 -0.46 1.31 -0.79
CA PRO A 293 -0.32 2.76 -0.79
C PRO A 293 -0.86 3.22 -2.13
N THR A 294 -1.68 4.26 -2.13
CA THR A 294 -2.16 4.84 -3.39
C THR A 294 -0.92 5.16 -4.19
N ARG A 295 -0.67 4.42 -5.28
CA ARG A 295 0.41 4.77 -6.20
C ARG A 295 0.08 6.17 -6.65
N SER A 296 0.89 7.15 -6.27
CA SER A 296 0.64 8.54 -6.63
C SER A 296 0.64 8.65 -8.16
N PRO A 297 -0.50 8.81 -8.86
CA PRO A 297 -0.47 9.33 -10.21
C PRO A 297 0.25 10.68 -10.17
N TRP A 298 1.36 10.76 -10.90
CA TRP A 298 2.16 11.97 -11.06
C TRP A 298 1.26 13.13 -11.45
N ALA A 299 1.47 14.30 -10.83
CA ALA A 299 0.69 15.52 -10.98
C ALA A 299 -0.75 15.53 -10.42
N ALA A 300 -1.29 14.40 -9.93
CA ALA A 300 -2.64 14.34 -9.33
C ALA A 300 -2.64 14.10 -7.81
N THR A 301 -1.59 13.51 -7.25
CA THR A 301 -1.45 13.25 -5.80
C THR A 301 -0.13 13.76 -5.21
N ALA A 302 0.86 14.03 -6.07
CA ALA A 302 2.06 14.79 -5.77
C ALA A 302 2.39 15.69 -6.97
N TRP A 303 2.80 16.93 -6.72
CA TRP A 303 3.14 17.90 -7.77
C TRP A 303 4.43 17.50 -8.50
N ALA A 304 4.60 17.96 -9.74
CA ALA A 304 5.66 17.55 -10.67
C ALA A 304 7.10 17.70 -10.15
N SER A 305 7.36 18.51 -9.11
CA SER A 305 8.65 18.61 -8.43
C SER A 305 8.95 17.47 -7.44
N SER A 306 8.09 16.45 -7.33
CA SER A 306 8.38 15.23 -6.57
C SER A 306 9.50 14.41 -7.22
N THR A 307 10.46 13.93 -6.43
CA THR A 307 11.69 13.27 -6.92
C THR A 307 11.44 12.01 -7.74
N THR A 308 11.73 12.06 -9.05
CA THR A 308 12.34 10.94 -9.80
C THR A 308 13.34 11.43 -10.84
N SER A 309 14.62 11.54 -10.49
CA SER A 309 15.69 11.47 -11.50
C SER A 309 16.43 10.12 -11.49
N THR A 310 16.23 9.27 -10.48
CA THR A 310 16.95 7.98 -10.33
C THR A 310 16.08 6.72 -10.38
N ALA A 311 14.76 6.82 -10.54
CA ALA A 311 13.87 5.63 -10.57
C ALA A 311 13.81 4.88 -11.92
N ARG A 312 14.56 5.30 -12.95
CA ARG A 312 14.59 4.60 -14.26
C ARG A 312 15.40 3.30 -14.27
N THR A 313 16.15 2.98 -13.21
CA THR A 313 16.95 1.74 -13.14
C THR A 313 16.26 0.56 -12.47
N TRP A 314 15.02 0.70 -11.99
CA TRP A 314 14.28 -0.37 -11.29
C TRP A 314 13.22 -1.09 -12.14
N ALA A 315 13.34 -1.03 -13.47
CA ALA A 315 12.48 -1.79 -14.38
C ALA A 315 13.35 -2.73 -15.23
N VAL A 316 13.36 -4.01 -14.88
CA VAL A 316 13.78 -5.09 -15.79
C VAL A 316 12.77 -5.16 -16.94
N PRO A 317 13.14 -4.96 -18.21
CA PRO A 317 12.18 -5.01 -19.30
C PRO A 317 11.77 -6.45 -19.58
N ALA A 318 10.51 -6.78 -19.30
CA ALA A 318 9.88 -7.97 -19.85
C ALA A 318 9.75 -7.80 -21.38
N SER A 319 10.43 -8.67 -22.12
CA SER A 319 10.35 -8.72 -23.56
C SER A 319 8.96 -9.19 -24.01
N ARG A 320 8.23 -8.33 -24.74
CA ARG A 320 7.15 -8.79 -25.62
C ARG A 320 7.38 -8.22 -27.02
N ARG A 321 7.70 -9.13 -27.93
CA ARG A 321 7.69 -8.94 -29.38
C ARG A 321 6.28 -8.53 -29.83
N ARG A 322 6.18 -7.48 -30.65
CA ARG A 322 5.22 -7.39 -31.76
C ARG A 322 5.73 -6.42 -32.85
N SER A 323 6.19 -7.06 -33.92
CA SER A 323 6.12 -6.72 -35.37
C SER A 323 5.74 -5.31 -35.88
N GLY A 324 6.62 -4.79 -36.77
CA GLY A 324 6.34 -3.97 -37.98
C GLY A 324 6.10 -2.47 -37.74
N ARG A 325 6.76 -1.50 -38.39
CA ARG A 325 7.48 -1.37 -39.68
C ARG A 325 8.59 -0.28 -39.54
N PRO A 326 9.55 -0.16 -40.49
CA PRO A 326 10.85 0.46 -40.23
C PRO A 326 10.91 1.96 -40.51
N CYS A 327 11.55 2.72 -39.61
CA CYS A 327 12.09 4.05 -39.91
C CYS A 327 13.59 3.91 -40.17
N ALA A 328 14.01 4.25 -41.39
CA ALA A 328 15.39 4.37 -41.80
C ALA A 328 15.95 5.74 -41.34
N CYS A 329 17.03 5.72 -40.56
CA CYS A 329 17.94 6.86 -40.45
C CYS A 329 19.37 6.32 -40.41
N THR A 330 20.09 6.61 -41.50
CA THR A 330 21.48 6.28 -41.74
C THR A 330 22.41 7.11 -40.86
N LYS A 331 23.40 6.44 -40.24
CA LYS A 331 24.53 7.08 -39.54
C LYS A 331 25.40 7.83 -40.55
N ARG A 332 25.72 9.10 -40.27
CA ARG A 332 26.90 9.78 -40.84
C ARG A 332 27.84 10.18 -39.71
N THR A 333 29.04 9.64 -39.77
CA THR A 333 30.25 10.06 -39.06
C THR A 333 30.74 11.41 -39.61
N PRO A 334 31.27 12.34 -38.80
CA PRO A 334 31.94 13.52 -39.34
C PRO A 334 33.45 13.28 -39.46
N ALA A 335 33.99 13.64 -40.63
CA ALA A 335 35.41 13.80 -40.88
C ALA A 335 35.76 15.28 -41.07
N SER A 336 36.83 15.70 -40.41
CA SER A 336 37.88 16.66 -40.81
C SER A 336 37.56 18.09 -41.26
N SER A 337 38.43 18.99 -40.72
CA SER A 337 38.91 20.29 -41.21
C SER A 337 37.89 21.43 -41.36
N GLY A 338 38.16 22.66 -40.95
CA GLY A 338 39.41 23.29 -40.52
C GLY A 338 39.19 24.80 -40.46
N SER A 339 40.02 25.45 -39.66
CA SER A 339 40.47 26.85 -39.75
C SER A 339 39.44 28.01 -39.71
N THR A 340 39.70 28.91 -38.73
CA THR A 340 39.73 30.40 -38.86
C THR A 340 38.40 31.14 -39.11
N THR A 341 38.05 32.29 -38.53
CA THR A 341 38.76 33.32 -37.77
C THR A 341 37.69 34.32 -37.25
N THR A 342 37.76 34.63 -35.94
CA THR A 342 37.58 35.93 -35.23
C THR A 342 36.53 36.98 -35.64
N CYS A 343 35.82 37.46 -34.60
CA CYS A 343 35.56 38.87 -34.18
C CYS A 343 34.80 39.82 -35.12
N ALA A 344 33.99 40.80 -34.68
CA ALA A 344 33.55 41.31 -33.38
C ALA A 344 32.42 42.34 -33.65
N ALA A 345 31.67 42.72 -32.59
CA ALA A 345 30.98 44.00 -32.32
C ALA A 345 30.19 44.69 -33.46
N GLY A 346 28.92 45.09 -33.33
CA GLY A 346 28.15 45.58 -32.20
C GLY A 346 27.39 46.83 -32.68
N SER A 347 26.09 46.97 -32.37
CA SER A 347 25.33 48.23 -32.17
C SER A 347 23.81 48.01 -32.23
N THR A 348 23.14 48.37 -31.14
CA THR A 348 21.70 48.59 -30.93
C THR A 348 21.24 49.92 -31.59
N PRO A 349 19.98 50.43 -31.44
CA PRO A 349 18.64 49.84 -31.29
C PRO A 349 17.60 50.51 -32.28
N CYS A 350 16.32 50.12 -32.21
CA CYS A 350 15.10 50.96 -32.13
C CYS A 350 13.86 50.45 -32.91
N ALA A 351 12.76 50.43 -32.15
CA ALA A 351 11.40 50.84 -32.48
C ALA A 351 10.53 50.05 -33.49
N ALA A 352 9.38 49.62 -32.96
CA ALA A 352 8.16 49.24 -33.66
C ALA A 352 7.52 50.45 -34.41
N PRO A 353 6.48 50.29 -35.25
CA PRO A 353 5.13 50.01 -34.72
C PRO A 353 4.19 49.14 -35.60
N ALA A 354 3.14 48.67 -34.92
CA ALA A 354 1.74 48.50 -35.34
C ALA A 354 1.38 47.69 -36.60
N GLY A 355 0.59 46.64 -36.34
CA GLY A 355 -0.36 45.99 -37.24
C GLY A 355 -1.32 45.18 -36.40
#